data_AF-A0A6N9VG14-F1
#
_entry.id   AF-A0A6N9VG14-F1
#
_cell.length_a   1.000
_cell.length_b   1.000
_cell.length_c   1.000
_cell.angle_alpha   90.00
_cell.angle_beta   90.00
_cell.angle_gamma   90.00
#
_symmetry.space_group_name_H-M   'P 1'
#
loop_
_entity.id
_entity.type
_entity.pdbx_description
1 polymer ?
#
loop_
_entity_poly.entity_id
_entity_poly.type
_entity_poly.pdbx_seq_one_letter_code
_entity_poly.pdbx_strand_id
1 'polypeptide(L)' 'MSEPRSAPTVGQVVLGRRLQDLREGAGLKREEAARVLRVAPATVRR' A
#
# COMPACT_ATOMS: atom_id res chain seq x y z
N MET A 1 -1.54 25.72 3.29
CA MET A 1 -2.42 25.20 4.36
C MET A 1 -2.62 23.72 4.11
N SER A 2 -2.24 22.85 5.03
CA SER A 2 -2.56 21.42 4.93
C SER A 2 -3.92 21.22 5.58
N GLU A 3 -4.98 21.03 4.79
CA GLU A 3 -6.26 20.58 5.34
C GLU A 3 -6.03 19.30 6.16
N PRO A 4 -6.75 19.11 7.29
CA PRO A 4 -6.66 17.88 8.05
C PRO A 4 -7.04 16.72 7.12
N ARG A 5 -6.08 15.82 6.84
CA ARG A 5 -6.36 14.60 6.09
C ARG A 5 -7.44 13.84 6.87
N SER A 6 -8.62 13.65 6.28
CA SER A 6 -9.65 12.83 6.88
C SER A 6 -9.05 11.49 7.31
N ALA A 7 -9.40 11.04 8.51
CA ALA A 7 -8.93 9.77 9.03
C ALA A 7 -9.21 8.66 8.01
N PRO A 8 -8.29 7.70 7.84
CA PRO A 8 -8.50 6.61 6.90
C PRO A 8 -9.76 5.83 7.26
N THR A 9 -10.58 5.52 6.27
CA THR A 9 -11.77 4.69 6.50
C THR A 9 -11.34 3.27 6.87
N VAL A 10 -12.18 2.55 7.60
CA VAL A 10 -11.94 1.13 7.91
C VAL A 10 -11.67 0.33 6.64
N GLY A 11 -12.38 0.63 5.54
CA GLY A 11 -12.14 0.04 4.23
C GLY A 11 -10.73 0.28 3.69
N GLN A 12 -10.20 1.50 3.81
CA GLN A 12 -8.82 1.83 3.41
C GLN A 12 -7.76 1.13 4.27
N VAL A 13 -8.05 0.92 5.56
CA VAL A 13 -7.16 0.18 6.48
C VAL A 13 -7.15 -1.31 6.10
N VAL A 14 -8.33 -1.91 5.96
CA VAL A 14 -8.47 -3.34 5.61
C VAL A 14 -7.89 -3.62 4.23
N LEU A 15 -8.15 -2.76 3.25
CA LEU A 15 -7.56 -2.89 1.91
C LEU A 15 -6.03 -2.83 1.97
N GLY A 16 -5.48 -1.84 2.67
CA GLY A 16 -4.03 -1.73 2.84
C GLY A 16 -3.43 -2.98 3.48
N ARG A 17 -4.09 -3.56 4.49
CA ARG A 17 -3.61 -4.80 5.11
C ARG A 17 -3.66 -6.00 4.18
N ARG A 18 -4.75 -6.16 3.41
CA ARG A 18 -4.86 -7.26 2.43
C ARG A 18 -3.82 -7.16 1.32
N LEU A 19 -3.52 -5.95 0.85
CA LEU A 19 -2.46 -5.73 -0.15
C LEU A 19 -1.07 -6.06 0.44
N GLN A 20 -0.84 -5.73 1.71
CA GLN A 20 0.36 -6.13 2.44
C GLN A 20 0.53 -7.65 2.43
N ASP A 21 -0.51 -8.35 2.89
CA ASP A 21 -0.49 -9.81 3.07
C ASP A 21 -0.29 -10.51 1.71
N LEU A 22 -0.92 -10.02 0.64
CA LEU A 22 -0.74 -10.54 -0.72
C LEU A 22 0.70 -10.34 -1.23
N ARG A 23 1.29 -9.16 -0.98
CA ARG A 23 2.69 -8.89 -1.37
C ARG A 23 3.65 -9.82 -0.62
N GLU A 24 3.44 -9.98 0.68
CA GLU A 24 4.28 -10.83 1.53
C GLU A 24 4.11 -12.31 1.18
N GLY A 25 2.89 -12.76 0.90
CA GLY A 25 2.62 -14.11 0.39
C GLY A 25 3.22 -14.40 -0.97
N ALA A 26 3.40 -13.38 -1.82
CA ALA A 26 4.13 -13.49 -3.08
C ALA A 26 5.66 -13.41 -2.92
N GLY A 27 6.17 -13.21 -1.70
CA GLY A 27 7.61 -13.07 -1.43
C GLY A 27 8.24 -11.79 -1.99
N LEU A 28 7.43 -10.81 -2.39
CA LEU A 28 7.93 -9.60 -3.05
C LEU A 28 8.29 -8.51 -2.04
N LYS A 29 9.47 -7.91 -2.20
CA LYS A 29 9.81 -6.66 -1.53
C LYS A 29 8.98 -5.52 -2.12
N ARG A 30 8.83 -4.42 -1.36
CA ARG A 30 8.08 -3.23 -1.80
C ARG A 30 8.56 -2.70 -3.15
N GLU A 31 9.87 -2.65 -3.36
CA GLU A 31 10.45 -2.16 -4.61
C GLU A 31 10.14 -3.08 -5.80
N GLU A 32 10.17 -4.39 -5.59
CA GLU A 32 9.86 -5.39 -6.62
C GLU A 32 8.38 -5.30 -7.01
N ALA A 33 7.49 -5.25 -6.00
CA ALA A 33 6.07 -5.05 -6.22
C ALA A 33 5.78 -3.71 -6.94
N ALA A 34 6.49 -2.63 -6.59
CA ALA A 34 6.34 -1.34 -7.24
C ALA A 34 6.74 -1.37 -8.73
N ARG A 35 7.83 -2.09 -9.06
CA ARG A 35 8.25 -2.31 -10.45
C ARG A 35 7.22 -3.12 -11.23
N VAL A 36 6.71 -4.22 -10.67
CA VAL A 36 5.70 -5.07 -11.30
C VAL A 36 4.41 -4.29 -11.56
N LEU A 37 3.96 -3.50 -10.58
CA LEU A 37 2.73 -2.70 -10.66
C LEU A 37 2.90 -1.36 -11.39
N ARG A 38 4.13 -1.00 -11.80
CA ARG A 38 4.47 0.28 -12.45
C ARG A 38 4.04 1.51 -11.64
N VAL A 39 4.22 1.45 -10.34
CA VAL A 39 3.92 2.55 -9.41
C VAL A 39 5.19 3.01 -8.68
N ALA A 40 5.15 4.19 -8.08
CA ALA A 40 6.21 4.63 -7.18
C ALA A 40 6.31 3.69 -5.96
N PRO A 41 7.52 3.38 -5.44
CA PRO A 41 7.68 2.55 -4.24
C PRO A 41 6.94 3.09 -3.02
N ALA A 42 6.77 4.41 -2.93
CA ALA A 42 6.00 5.07 -1.86
C ALA A 42 4.50 4.71 -1.88
N THR A 43 3.98 4.22 -2.99
CA THR A 43 2.58 3.77 -3.11
C THR A 43 2.38 2.39 -2.47
N VAL A 44 3.41 1.52 -2.49
CA VAL A 44 3.38 0.17 -1.90
C VAL A 44 3.78 0.23 -0.42
N ARG A 45 3.10 1.08 0.34
CA ARG A 45 3.43 1.37 1.74
C ARG A 45 2.80 0.40 2.74
N ARG A 46 1.62 -0.12 2.38
CA ARG A 46 0.81 -1.02 3.21
C ARG A 46 0.89 -2.36 2.52
#